data_AF-A0A3N5PE24-F1
#
_entry.id   AF-A0A3N5PE24-F1
#
_cell.length_a   1.000
_cell.length_b   1.000
_cell.length_c   1.000
_cell.angle_alpha   90.00
_cell.angle_beta   90.00
_cell.angle_gamma   90.00
#
_symmetry.space_group_name_H-M   'P 1'
#
loop_
_entity.id
_entity.type
_entity.pdbx_description
1 polymer ?
#
loop_
_entity_poly.entity_id
_entity_poly.type
_entity_poly.pdbx_seq_one_letter_code
_entity_poly.pdbx_strand_id
1 'polypeptide(L)'
;MARPATAMLHYTAPPTIGGVEAVIQAHARAFLRAGYPVTVVAGQGEEASLPEGAALIRIPEIDSRHPRVLEMSEQLKQGRVP
;
A
#
# COMPACT_ATOMS: atom_id res chain seq x y z
N MET A 1 -19.40 13.61 -16.52
CA MET A 1 -17.97 13.26 -16.69
C MET A 1 -17.66 12.11 -15.76
N ALA A 2 -16.87 11.13 -16.19
CA ALA A 2 -16.42 10.05 -15.29
C ALA A 2 -15.50 10.65 -14.21
N ARG A 3 -15.55 10.11 -12.98
CA ARG A 3 -14.65 10.54 -11.92
C ARG A 3 -13.21 10.09 -12.24
N PRO A 4 -12.18 10.87 -11.86
CA PRO A 4 -10.80 10.50 -12.07
C PRO A 4 -10.45 9.23 -11.28
N ALA A 5 -9.59 8.39 -11.86
CA ALA A 5 -9.02 7.25 -11.14
C ALA A 5 -8.12 7.75 -9.99
N THR A 6 -8.24 7.11 -8.83
CA THR A 6 -7.51 7.49 -7.60
C THR A 6 -6.69 6.31 -7.12
N ALA A 7 -5.41 6.54 -6.82
CA ALA A 7 -4.52 5.52 -6.27
C ALA A 7 -3.94 5.94 -4.91
N MET A 8 -3.79 4.97 -4.01
CA MET A 8 -3.09 5.13 -2.74
C MET A 8 -1.88 4.20 -2.73
N LEU A 9 -0.69 4.75 -2.54
CA LEU A 9 0.57 4.00 -2.51
C LEU A 9 1.09 3.92 -1.08
N HIS A 10 1.35 2.70 -0.60
CA HIS A 10 2.03 2.48 0.68
C HIS A 10 2.86 1.20 0.64
N TYR A 11 3.73 0.98 1.63
CA TYR A 11 4.53 -0.26 1.72
C TYR A 11 3.65 -1.48 1.95
N THR A 12 2.61 -1.30 2.77
CA THR A 12 1.68 -2.35 3.20
C THR A 12 0.24 -1.89 3.06
N ALA A 13 -0.67 -2.84 2.92
CA ALA A 13 -2.11 -2.64 2.90
C ALA A 13 -2.76 -3.72 3.80
N PRO A 14 -4.06 -3.60 4.14
CA PRO A 14 -4.80 -4.68 4.80
C PRO A 14 -4.52 -6.05 4.13
N PRO A 15 -4.34 -7.14 4.90
CA PRO A 15 -4.67 -7.31 6.32
C PRO A 15 -3.58 -6.85 7.30
N THR A 16 -2.47 -6.28 6.85
CA THR A 16 -1.47 -5.73 7.76
C THR A 16 -2.11 -4.72 8.72
N ILE A 17 -1.86 -4.87 10.02
CA ILE A 17 -2.45 -4.03 11.07
C ILE A 17 -1.48 -2.90 11.39
N GLY A 18 -1.87 -1.68 11.08
CA GLY A 18 -1.14 -0.47 11.41
C GLY A 18 -2.00 0.78 11.25
N GLY A 19 -1.50 1.92 11.73
CA GLY A 19 -2.23 3.18 11.70
C GLY A 19 -2.50 3.69 10.28
N VAL A 20 -1.52 3.53 9.37
CA VAL A 20 -1.65 3.97 7.98
C VAL A 20 -2.61 3.05 7.20
N GLU A 21 -2.59 1.75 7.45
CA GLU A 21 -3.49 0.78 6.83
C GLU A 21 -4.95 1.06 7.20
N ALA A 22 -5.22 1.45 8.45
CA ALA A 22 -6.54 1.90 8.88
C ALA A 22 -6.98 3.17 8.13
N VAL A 23 -6.07 4.12 7.91
CA VAL A 23 -6.32 5.34 7.14
C VAL A 23 -6.60 5.02 5.66
N ILE A 24 -5.81 4.14 5.03
CA ILE A 24 -6.04 3.65 3.66
C ILE A 24 -7.43 3.02 3.55
N GLN A 25 -7.80 2.16 4.50
CA GLN A 25 -9.11 1.51 4.50
C GLN A 25 -10.25 2.52 4.64
N ALA A 26 -10.12 3.51 5.53
CA ALA A 26 -11.11 4.57 5.71
C ALA A 26 -11.26 5.44 4.45
N HIS A 27 -10.15 5.84 3.83
CA HIS A 27 -10.16 6.66 2.61
C HIS A 27 -10.71 5.86 1.43
N ALA A 28 -10.29 4.61 1.22
CA ALA A 28 -10.80 3.78 0.13
C ALA A 28 -12.34 3.67 0.20
N ARG A 29 -12.91 3.43 1.40
CA ARG A 29 -14.37 3.46 1.59
C ARG A 29 -14.99 4.82 1.25
N ALA A 30 -14.36 5.92 1.67
CA ALA A 30 -14.87 7.27 1.40
C ALA A 30 -14.88 7.60 -0.10
N PHE A 31 -13.78 7.31 -0.81
CA PHE A 31 -13.66 7.54 -2.25
C PHE A 31 -14.62 6.67 -3.07
N LEU A 32 -14.75 5.39 -2.72
CA LEU A 32 -15.71 4.48 -3.37
C LEU A 32 -17.15 4.93 -3.16
N ARG A 33 -17.54 5.33 -1.94
CA ARG A 33 -18.87 5.90 -1.67
C ARG A 33 -19.13 7.17 -2.46
N ALA A 34 -18.09 7.95 -2.71
CA ALA A 34 -18.18 9.11 -3.56
C ALA A 34 -18.24 8.72 -5.05
N GLY A 35 -17.88 7.50 -5.45
CA GLY A 35 -17.92 7.03 -6.84
C GLY A 35 -16.62 7.25 -7.60
N TYR A 36 -15.50 7.41 -6.89
CA TYR A 36 -14.18 7.38 -7.51
C TYR A 36 -13.73 5.92 -7.67
N PRO A 37 -13.15 5.53 -8.82
CA PRO A 37 -12.37 4.31 -8.94
C PRO A 37 -11.16 4.37 -7.99
N VAL A 38 -10.96 3.34 -7.18
CA VAL A 38 -9.89 3.27 -6.18
C VAL A 38 -9.00 2.06 -6.44
N THR A 39 -7.69 2.30 -6.46
CA THR A 39 -6.67 1.26 -6.47
C THR A 39 -5.69 1.48 -5.32
N VAL A 40 -5.41 0.45 -4.54
CA VAL A 40 -4.31 0.46 -3.57
C VAL A 40 -3.09 -0.16 -4.24
N VAL A 41 -1.93 0.46 -4.10
CA VAL A 41 -0.65 -0.08 -4.55
C VAL A 41 0.20 -0.36 -3.32
N ALA A 42 0.60 -1.62 -3.13
CA ALA A 42 1.35 -2.03 -1.95
C ALA A 42 2.35 -3.17 -2.22
N GLY A 43 3.38 -3.29 -1.39
CA GLY A 43 4.31 -4.42 -1.43
C GLY A 43 3.75 -5.67 -0.77
N GLN A 44 2.99 -5.49 0.31
CA GLN A 44 2.20 -6.53 0.97
C GLN A 44 0.75 -6.10 1.11
N GLY A 45 -0.17 -7.07 1.04
CA GLY A 45 -1.60 -6.84 1.20
C GLY A 45 -2.43 -7.84 0.42
N GLU A 46 -3.71 -7.89 0.74
CA GLU A 46 -4.68 -8.76 0.10
C GLU A 46 -5.88 -7.94 -0.36
N GLU A 47 -6.27 -8.11 -1.63
CA GLU A 47 -7.42 -7.41 -2.20
C GLU A 47 -8.70 -7.73 -1.42
N ALA A 48 -8.85 -8.98 -0.96
CA ALA A 48 -9.99 -9.43 -0.14
C ALA A 48 -10.11 -8.69 1.21
N SER A 49 -9.03 -8.06 1.67
CA SER A 49 -9.02 -7.26 2.91
C SER A 49 -9.33 -5.77 2.66
N LEU A 50 -9.46 -5.36 1.40
CA LEU A 50 -9.86 -4.01 1.01
C LEU A 50 -11.39 -3.86 0.99
N PRO A 51 -11.90 -2.62 1.00
CA PRO A 51 -13.32 -2.37 0.76
C PRO A 51 -13.76 -2.91 -0.60
N GLU A 52 -14.97 -3.46 -0.66
CA GLU A 52 -15.58 -3.93 -1.91
C GLU A 52 -15.55 -2.84 -2.99
N GLY A 53 -15.05 -3.17 -4.18
CA GLY A 53 -14.87 -2.25 -5.30
C GLY A 53 -13.51 -1.55 -5.36
N ALA A 54 -12.66 -1.69 -4.34
CA ALA A 54 -11.24 -1.32 -4.45
C ALA A 54 -10.43 -2.46 -5.10
N ALA A 55 -9.48 -2.09 -5.97
CA ALA A 55 -8.51 -3.03 -6.52
C ALA A 55 -7.16 -2.96 -5.78
N LEU A 56 -6.37 -4.02 -5.85
CA LEU A 56 -5.00 -4.05 -5.36
C LEU A 56 -4.00 -4.30 -6.50
N ILE A 57 -2.99 -3.43 -6.62
CA ILE A 57 -1.78 -3.71 -7.39
C ILE A 57 -0.67 -4.03 -6.41
N ARG A 58 -0.16 -5.26 -6.46
CA ARG A 58 0.92 -5.70 -5.57
C ARG A 58 2.28 -5.61 -6.27
N ILE A 59 3.20 -4.84 -5.71
CA ILE A 59 4.58 -4.65 -6.19
C ILE A 59 5.53 -5.06 -5.06
N PRO A 60 5.94 -6.33 -4.95
CA PRO A 60 6.72 -6.82 -3.79
C PRO A 60 7.95 -5.98 -3.44
N GLU A 61 8.58 -5.36 -4.43
CA GLU A 61 9.80 -4.55 -4.30
C GLU A 61 9.64 -3.28 -3.47
N ILE A 62 8.42 -2.74 -3.32
CA ILE A 62 8.19 -1.56 -2.49
C ILE A 62 7.99 -1.92 -1.02
N ASP A 63 7.83 -3.20 -0.66
CA ASP A 63 7.77 -3.61 0.75
C ASP A 63 9.06 -3.22 1.46
N SER A 64 8.94 -2.57 2.63
CA SER A 64 10.11 -2.24 3.47
C SER A 64 10.84 -3.47 4.00
N ARG A 65 10.18 -4.64 3.96
CA ARG A 65 10.76 -5.95 4.29
C ARG A 65 11.25 -6.73 3.08
N HIS A 66 11.24 -6.14 1.87
CA HIS A 66 11.80 -6.80 0.70
C HIS A 66 13.29 -7.14 0.93
N PRO A 67 13.79 -8.32 0.50
CA PRO A 67 15.16 -8.76 0.80
C PRO A 67 16.25 -7.73 0.50
N ARG A 68 16.17 -7.05 -0.66
CA ARG A 68 17.12 -5.98 -1.04
C ARG A 68 17.09 -4.77 -0.10
N VAL A 69 15.91 -4.40 0.42
CA VAL A 69 15.76 -3.28 1.36
C VAL A 69 16.35 -3.65 2.70
N LEU A 70 16.12 -4.89 3.16
CA LEU A 70 16.69 -5.40 4.41
C LEU A 70 18.21 -5.50 4.34
N GLU A 71 18.75 -6.03 3.24
CA GLU A 71 20.20 -6.11 3.02
C GLU A 71 20.84 -4.71 3.08
N MET A 72 20.29 -3.74 2.33
CA MET A 72 20.77 -2.37 2.34
C MET A 72 20.65 -1.75 3.74
N SER A 73 19.54 -1.99 4.44
CA SER A 73 19.33 -1.48 5.80
C SER A 73 20.38 -2.00 6.78
N GLU A 74 20.79 -3.26 6.67
CA GLU A 74 21.86 -3.82 7.51
C GLU A 74 23.24 -3.20 7.20
N GLN A 75 23.54 -2.94 5.92
CA GLN A 75 24.76 -2.22 5.55
C GLN A 75 24.77 -0.79 6.12
N LEU A 76 23.65 -0.07 5.99
CA LEU A 76 23.49 1.29 6.51
C LEU A 76 23.61 1.33 8.05
N LYS A 77 23.05 0.36 8.76
CA LYS A 77 23.20 0.23 10.23
C LYS A 77 24.65 0.05 10.67
N GLN A 78 25.50 -0.52 9.81
CA GLN A 78 26.94 -0.69 10.04
C GLN A 78 27.75 0.55 9.60
N GLY A 79 27.08 1.64 9.21
CA GLY A 79 27.72 2.87 8.72
C GLY A 79 28.29 2.75 7.31
N ARG A 80 27.96 1.68 6.56
CA ARG A 80 28.35 1.54 5.16
C ARG A 80 27.33 2.26 4.29
N VAL A 81 27.73 3.37 3.68
CA VAL A 81 26.94 4.15 2.71
C VAL A 81 27.45 3.89 1.29
N PRO A 82 26.57 3.92 0.26
CA PRO A 82 26.97 3.78 -1.14
C PRO A 82 27.93 4.87 -1.63
#